data_AF-A0A0L6VS07-F1
#
_entry.id   AF-A0A0L6VS07-F1
#
_cell.length_a   1.000
_cell.length_b   1.000
_cell.length_c   1.000
_cell.angle_alpha   90.00
_cell.angle_beta   90.00
_cell.angle_gamma   90.00
#
_symmetry.space_group_name_H-M   'P 1'
#
loop_
_entity.id
_entity.type
_entity.pdbx_description
1 polymer ?
#
loop_
_entity_poly.entity_id
_entity_poly.type
_entity_poly.pdbx_seq_one_letter_code
_entity_poly.pdbx_strand_id
1 'polypeptide(L)'
;RLATEENLHQKQARLDAAVGQQNQNPTPQIAPAPPTTSSPNYMVLAKPQPFNRTCGAGAETFVGQILLHTVTYPESFPTNSSKVAFAVSFMTDYATSWYQPYLMKVFNEEEVAFNKFLDNFNSIFFDQNHQHHVEFTLQFLRQTGTVFDFTQELNSHASTQHPVHLPPDYASDGPESSPEN
;
A
#
# COMPACT_ATOMS: atom_id res chain seq x y z
N ARG A 1 -52.45 46.82 20.36
CA ARG A 1 -52.57 45.71 21.34
C ARG A 1 -53.06 44.40 20.72
N LEU A 2 -53.79 44.41 19.58
CA LEU A 2 -54.28 43.18 18.90
C LEU A 2 -53.21 42.27 18.27
N ALA A 3 -52.13 42.81 17.68
CA ALA A 3 -51.17 42.01 16.90
C ALA A 3 -50.38 40.96 17.72
N THR A 4 -50.30 41.15 19.05
CA THR A 4 -49.56 40.25 19.93
C THR A 4 -50.40 39.04 20.36
N GLU A 5 -51.71 39.22 20.52
CA GLU A 5 -52.63 38.14 20.91
C GLU A 5 -52.89 37.18 19.73
N GLU A 6 -52.94 37.69 18.51
CA GLU A 6 -53.09 36.87 17.31
C GLU A 6 -51.88 35.94 17.10
N ASN A 7 -50.66 36.44 17.36
CA ASN A 7 -49.45 35.62 17.27
C ASN A 7 -49.43 34.48 18.30
N LEU A 8 -49.99 34.72 19.49
CA LEU A 8 -50.04 33.71 20.56
C LEU A 8 -51.04 32.60 20.21
N HIS A 9 -52.24 32.96 19.74
CA HIS A 9 -53.25 31.99 19.32
C HIS A 9 -52.75 31.14 18.14
N GLN A 10 -52.04 31.74 17.19
CA GLN A 10 -51.52 31.01 16.05
C GLN A 10 -50.38 30.05 16.43
N LYS A 11 -49.54 30.42 17.41
CA LYS A 11 -48.52 29.52 17.93
C LYS A 11 -49.14 28.33 18.68
N GLN A 12 -50.21 28.55 19.44
CA GLN A 12 -50.93 27.46 20.12
C GLN A 12 -51.59 26.51 19.12
N ALA A 13 -52.26 27.04 18.10
CA ALA A 13 -52.89 26.23 17.05
C ALA A 13 -51.88 25.34 16.30
N ARG A 14 -50.63 25.80 16.11
CA ARG A 14 -49.57 25.00 15.50
C ARG A 14 -49.04 23.89 16.41
N LEU A 15 -49.03 24.10 17.73
CA LEU A 15 -48.66 23.07 18.71
C LEU A 15 -49.75 21.99 18.80
N ASP A 16 -51.03 22.40 18.84
CA ASP A 16 -52.15 21.46 18.93
C ASP A 16 -52.27 20.61 17.64
N ALA A 17 -52.00 21.20 16.47
CA ALA A 17 -51.93 20.47 15.20
C ALA A 17 -50.79 19.45 15.15
N ALA A 18 -49.64 19.75 15.78
CA ALA A 18 -48.50 18.84 15.85
C ALA A 18 -48.76 17.64 16.80
N VAL A 19 -49.47 17.87 17.90
CA VAL A 19 -49.88 16.81 18.84
C VAL A 19 -50.89 15.85 18.21
N GLY A 20 -51.81 16.36 17.38
CA GLY A 20 -52.79 15.53 16.65
C GLY A 20 -52.17 14.56 15.62
N GLN A 21 -51.01 14.92 15.04
CA GLN A 21 -50.33 14.07 14.05
C GLN A 21 -49.53 12.91 14.68
N GLN A 22 -49.19 12.99 15.96
CA GLN A 22 -48.34 11.98 16.61
C GLN A 22 -49.08 10.69 17.02
N ASN A 23 -50.42 10.66 16.89
CA ASN A 23 -51.26 9.51 17.25
C ASN A 23 -51.87 8.74 16.06
N GLN A 24 -51.45 9.02 14.82
CA GLN A 24 -51.81 8.18 13.68
C GLN A 24 -50.73 7.11 13.47
N ASN A 25 -50.92 5.96 14.11
CA ASN A 25 -50.12 4.78 13.85
C ASN A 25 -50.37 4.30 12.41
N PRO A 26 -49.36 4.27 11.51
CA PRO A 26 -49.53 3.65 10.21
C PRO A 26 -49.73 2.14 10.42
N THR A 27 -50.81 1.59 9.87
CA THR A 27 -51.01 0.14 9.72
C THR A 27 -49.73 -0.50 9.19
N PRO A 28 -49.20 -1.59 9.78
CA PRO A 28 -47.96 -2.20 9.29
C PRO A 28 -48.22 -2.82 7.91
N GLN A 29 -47.83 -2.12 6.85
CA GLN A 29 -47.55 -2.75 5.56
C GLN A 29 -46.37 -3.69 5.78
N ILE A 30 -46.58 -4.99 5.53
CA ILE A 30 -45.49 -5.96 5.41
C ILE A 30 -44.75 -5.63 4.12
N ALA A 31 -43.85 -4.65 4.18
CA ALA A 31 -42.81 -4.50 3.19
C ALA A 31 -41.88 -5.72 3.30
N PRO A 32 -41.40 -6.28 2.17
CA PRO A 32 -40.29 -7.23 2.22
C PRO A 32 -39.17 -6.59 3.05
N ALA A 33 -38.63 -7.34 4.02
CA ALA A 33 -37.50 -6.87 4.80
C ALA A 33 -36.41 -6.35 3.85
N PRO A 34 -35.80 -5.17 4.10
CA PRO A 34 -34.63 -4.77 3.35
C PRO A 34 -33.61 -5.91 3.43
N PRO A 35 -32.96 -6.29 2.32
CA PRO A 35 -31.95 -7.34 2.35
C PRO A 35 -30.97 -7.01 3.47
N THR A 36 -30.77 -7.95 4.39
CA THR A 36 -29.74 -7.83 5.40
C THR A 36 -28.43 -7.70 4.64
N THR A 37 -27.94 -6.48 4.50
CA THR A 37 -26.57 -6.27 4.03
C THR A 37 -25.72 -6.87 5.12
N SER A 38 -25.22 -8.08 4.88
CA SER A 38 -24.05 -8.58 5.59
C SER A 38 -23.06 -7.43 5.51
N SER A 39 -22.75 -6.80 6.64
CA SER A 39 -21.57 -5.96 6.70
C SER A 39 -20.44 -6.79 6.10
N PRO A 40 -19.75 -6.32 5.05
CA PRO A 40 -18.66 -7.10 4.51
C PRO A 40 -17.71 -7.35 5.68
N ASN A 41 -17.38 -8.62 5.94
CA ASN A 41 -16.34 -8.97 6.89
C ASN A 41 -15.02 -8.43 6.31
N TYR A 42 -14.74 -7.15 6.55
CA TYR A 42 -13.51 -6.54 6.09
C TYR A 42 -12.40 -7.03 7.00
N MET A 43 -11.36 -7.62 6.39
CA MET A 43 -10.12 -7.91 7.10
C MET A 43 -9.61 -6.59 7.67
N VAL A 44 -9.24 -6.52 8.95
CA VAL A 44 -8.71 -5.28 9.57
C VAL A 44 -7.19 -5.33 9.54
N LEU A 45 -6.58 -4.47 8.74
CA LEU A 45 -5.12 -4.32 8.68
C LEU A 45 -4.65 -3.29 9.71
N ALA A 46 -3.46 -3.54 10.26
CA ALA A 46 -2.78 -2.54 11.07
C ALA A 46 -2.49 -1.28 10.24
N LYS A 47 -2.61 -0.11 10.87
CA LYS A 47 -2.27 1.17 10.25
C LYS A 47 -0.78 1.16 9.82
N PRO A 48 -0.45 1.64 8.60
CA PRO A 48 0.94 1.75 8.17
C PRO A 48 1.77 2.60 9.14
N GLN A 49 3.04 2.24 9.28
CA GLN A 49 3.98 3.01 10.10
C GLN A 49 4.38 4.29 9.35
N PRO A 50 4.54 5.43 10.05
CA PRO A 50 5.07 6.64 9.43
C PRO A 50 6.47 6.40 8.84
N PHE A 51 6.69 6.86 7.61
CA PHE A 51 7.97 6.73 6.92
C PHE A 51 8.85 7.95 7.19
N ASN A 52 10.03 7.70 7.77
CA ASN A 52 11.02 8.71 8.16
C ASN A 52 12.26 8.72 7.24
N ARG A 53 12.11 8.28 5.98
CA ARG A 53 13.19 8.28 4.99
C ARG A 53 14.30 7.25 5.23
N THR A 54 14.00 6.18 5.96
CA THR A 54 14.92 5.04 6.12
C THR A 54 15.07 4.29 4.80
N CYS A 55 16.30 4.20 4.27
CA CYS A 55 16.58 3.41 3.07
C CYS A 55 16.61 1.90 3.36
N GLY A 56 16.53 1.08 2.31
CA GLY A 56 16.59 -0.37 2.40
C GLY A 56 15.34 -0.98 3.04
N ALA A 57 15.49 -1.87 4.01
CA ALA A 57 14.40 -2.65 4.60
C ALA A 57 13.21 -1.81 5.14
N GLY A 58 13.48 -0.59 5.62
CA GLY A 58 12.42 0.34 6.06
C GLY A 58 11.53 0.81 4.90
N ALA A 59 12.15 1.14 3.76
CA ALA A 59 11.47 1.53 2.53
C ALA A 59 10.65 0.38 1.94
N GLU A 60 11.21 -0.83 1.92
CA GLU A 60 10.52 -2.03 1.47
C GLU A 60 9.28 -2.35 2.33
N THR A 61 9.44 -2.30 3.65
CA THR A 61 8.35 -2.53 4.60
C THR A 61 7.22 -1.51 4.39
N PHE A 62 7.57 -0.24 4.20
CA PHE A 62 6.60 0.81 3.93
C PHE A 62 5.82 0.55 2.64
N VAL A 63 6.50 0.28 1.51
CA VAL A 63 5.85 -0.04 0.23
C VAL A 63 4.95 -1.27 0.37
N GLY A 64 5.42 -2.32 1.05
CA GLY A 64 4.63 -3.52 1.32
C GLY A 64 3.32 -3.22 2.07
N GLN A 65 3.37 -2.37 3.11
CA GLN A 65 2.18 -1.94 3.84
C GLN A 65 1.21 -1.14 2.97
N ILE A 66 1.71 -0.21 2.16
CA ILE A 66 0.86 0.57 1.24
C ILE A 66 0.18 -0.35 0.23
N LEU A 67 0.94 -1.23 -0.44
CA LEU A 67 0.37 -2.17 -1.40
C LEU A 67 -0.70 -3.04 -0.74
N LEU A 68 -0.40 -3.61 0.43
CA LEU A 68 -1.31 -4.48 1.16
C LEU A 68 -2.64 -3.79 1.49
N HIS A 69 -2.61 -2.54 1.93
CA HIS A 69 -3.84 -1.75 2.17
C HIS A 69 -4.62 -1.51 0.88
N THR A 70 -3.95 -1.13 -0.20
CA THR A 70 -4.63 -0.80 -1.46
C THR A 70 -5.29 -2.01 -2.13
N VAL A 71 -4.73 -3.21 -1.96
CA VAL A 71 -5.33 -4.44 -2.49
C VAL A 71 -6.41 -5.02 -1.58
N THR A 72 -6.29 -4.81 -0.26
CA THR A 72 -7.28 -5.30 0.71
C THR A 72 -8.54 -4.44 0.73
N TYR A 73 -8.42 -3.14 0.47
CA TYR A 73 -9.53 -2.19 0.46
C TYR A 73 -9.68 -1.48 -0.90
N PRO A 74 -9.93 -2.22 -1.99
CA PRO A 74 -9.98 -1.63 -3.33
C PRO A 74 -11.08 -0.58 -3.46
N GLU A 75 -12.20 -0.75 -2.75
CA GLU A 75 -13.30 0.22 -2.73
C GLU A 75 -12.93 1.54 -2.03
N SER A 76 -11.98 1.50 -1.09
CA SER A 76 -11.44 2.70 -0.43
C SER A 76 -10.39 3.41 -1.28
N PHE A 77 -9.79 2.71 -2.24
CA PHE A 77 -8.73 3.23 -3.11
C PHE A 77 -9.02 3.02 -4.62
N PRO A 78 -10.15 3.53 -5.14
CA PRO A 78 -10.58 3.25 -6.51
C PRO A 78 -9.70 3.92 -7.57
N THR A 79 -8.93 4.95 -7.20
CA THR A 79 -8.09 5.72 -8.14
C THR A 79 -6.62 5.68 -7.75
N ASN A 80 -5.73 5.86 -8.72
CA ASN A 80 -4.30 5.99 -8.44
C ASN A 80 -4.01 7.18 -7.50
N SER A 81 -4.72 8.30 -7.66
CA SER A 81 -4.59 9.46 -6.78
C SER A 81 -4.95 9.12 -5.34
N SER A 82 -6.00 8.33 -5.07
CA SER A 82 -6.35 7.89 -3.71
C SER A 82 -5.26 7.01 -3.07
N LYS A 83 -4.60 6.15 -3.86
CA LYS A 83 -3.47 5.31 -3.41
C LYS A 83 -2.25 6.15 -3.07
N VAL A 84 -1.92 7.15 -3.90
CA VAL A 84 -0.80 8.07 -3.65
C VAL A 84 -1.10 8.98 -2.46
N ALA A 85 -2.31 9.52 -2.35
CA ALA A 85 -2.73 10.32 -1.21
C ALA A 85 -2.58 9.55 0.11
N PHE A 86 -3.00 8.28 0.11
CA PHE A 86 -2.82 7.38 1.22
C PHE A 86 -1.33 7.21 1.56
N ALA A 87 -0.48 6.85 0.60
CA ALA A 87 0.95 6.69 0.83
C ALA A 87 1.60 7.96 1.40
N VAL A 88 1.32 9.12 0.81
CA VAL A 88 1.86 10.41 1.24
C VAL A 88 1.39 10.80 2.64
N SER A 89 0.18 10.40 3.05
CA SER A 89 -0.34 10.68 4.40
C SER A 89 0.47 10.03 5.54
N PHE A 90 1.30 9.04 5.20
CA PHE A 90 2.22 8.38 6.14
C PHE A 90 3.66 8.85 6.00
N MET A 91 3.96 9.78 5.09
CA MET A 91 5.29 10.34 4.95
C MET A 91 5.47 11.50 5.92
N THR A 92 6.58 11.49 6.66
CA THR A 92 6.89 12.55 7.63
C THR A 92 7.52 13.77 6.96
N ASP A 93 7.47 14.90 7.66
CA ASP A 93 7.84 16.26 7.22
C ASP A 93 9.26 16.37 6.64
N TYR A 94 10.15 15.43 6.95
CA TYR A 94 11.50 15.39 6.41
C TYR A 94 11.57 14.95 4.93
N ALA A 95 10.50 14.33 4.41
CA ALA A 95 10.36 13.93 3.01
C ALA A 95 9.56 14.95 2.17
N THR A 96 9.17 16.08 2.76
CA THR A 96 8.26 17.08 2.16
C THR A 96 8.64 17.44 0.73
N SER A 97 9.92 17.77 0.48
CA SER A 97 10.39 18.21 -0.85
C SER A 97 10.27 17.14 -1.94
N TRP A 98 10.31 15.86 -1.58
CA TRP A 98 10.24 14.77 -2.55
C TRP A 98 8.81 14.44 -2.98
N TYR A 99 7.87 14.33 -2.02
CA TYR A 99 6.49 13.99 -2.34
C TYR A 99 5.61 15.20 -2.69
N GLN A 100 6.07 16.44 -2.43
CA GLN A 100 5.38 17.68 -2.82
C GLN A 100 4.76 17.64 -4.23
N PRO A 101 5.48 17.29 -5.31
CA PRO A 101 4.89 17.27 -6.65
C PRO A 101 3.73 16.28 -6.79
N TYR A 102 3.77 15.15 -6.08
CA TYR A 102 2.67 14.17 -6.09
C TYR A 102 1.47 14.68 -5.30
N LEU A 103 1.72 15.31 -4.15
CA LEU A 103 0.68 15.91 -3.33
C LEU A 103 -0.06 17.03 -4.07
N MET A 104 0.68 17.89 -4.77
CA MET A 104 0.08 18.97 -5.57
C MET A 104 -0.79 18.40 -6.69
N LYS A 105 -0.33 17.35 -7.37
CA LYS A 105 -1.12 16.67 -8.40
C LYS A 105 -2.41 16.07 -7.86
N VAL A 106 -2.34 15.42 -6.69
CA VAL A 106 -3.54 14.89 -6.02
C VAL A 106 -4.53 16.02 -5.70
N PHE A 107 -4.06 17.17 -5.21
CA PHE A 107 -4.93 18.31 -4.90
C PHE A 107 -5.51 19.01 -6.13
N ASN A 108 -4.76 19.04 -7.23
CA ASN A 108 -5.22 19.61 -8.49
C ASN A 108 -6.07 18.64 -9.33
N GLU A 109 -6.36 17.43 -8.80
CA GLU A 109 -7.03 16.35 -9.52
C GLU A 109 -6.32 15.98 -10.85
N GLU A 110 -5.01 16.23 -10.92
CA GLU A 110 -4.18 15.84 -12.05
C GLU A 110 -3.93 14.34 -12.04
N GLU A 111 -3.75 13.76 -13.23
CA GLU A 111 -3.43 12.35 -13.35
C GLU A 111 -2.09 12.02 -12.68
N VAL A 112 -2.15 11.14 -11.70
CA VAL A 112 -1.00 10.53 -11.04
C VAL A 112 -1.05 9.03 -11.27
N ALA A 113 0.03 8.47 -11.79
CA ALA A 113 0.17 7.03 -11.94
C ALA A 113 0.82 6.45 -10.68
N PHE A 114 0.15 5.49 -10.02
CA PHE A 114 0.63 4.91 -8.77
C PHE A 114 1.95 4.16 -8.93
N ASN A 115 2.13 3.44 -10.05
CA ASN A 115 3.40 2.80 -10.40
C ASN A 115 4.54 3.82 -10.56
N LYS A 116 4.29 4.97 -11.21
CA LYS A 116 5.31 6.03 -11.34
C LYS A 116 5.71 6.64 -10.00
N PHE A 117 4.79 6.68 -9.04
CA PHE A 117 5.12 7.05 -7.66
C PHE A 117 6.04 6.01 -7.02
N LEU A 118 5.69 4.72 -7.13
CA LEU A 118 6.51 3.62 -6.59
C LEU A 118 7.89 3.55 -7.22
N ASP A 119 8.01 3.71 -8.54
CA ASP A 119 9.31 3.67 -9.24
C ASP A 119 10.26 4.78 -8.76
N ASN A 120 9.74 6.00 -8.58
CA ASN A 120 10.50 7.12 -8.03
C ASN A 120 10.83 6.91 -6.55
N PHE A 121 9.91 6.34 -5.78
CA PHE A 121 10.17 6.01 -4.37
C PHE A 121 11.31 4.99 -4.27
N ASN A 122 11.21 3.91 -5.05
CA ASN A 122 12.19 2.83 -5.06
C ASN A 122 13.56 3.35 -5.51
N SER A 123 13.64 4.19 -6.54
CA SER A 123 14.94 4.69 -7.03
C SER A 123 15.72 5.53 -5.99
N ILE A 124 15.03 6.09 -4.99
CA ILE A 124 15.63 6.97 -3.98
C ILE A 124 15.84 6.27 -2.65
N PHE A 125 14.90 5.40 -2.25
CA PHE A 125 14.88 4.80 -0.91
C PHE A 125 15.19 3.31 -0.91
N PHE A 126 15.05 2.61 -2.04
CA PHE A 126 15.58 1.27 -2.12
C PHE A 126 17.08 1.38 -2.25
N ASP A 127 17.77 0.56 -1.48
CA ASP A 127 19.21 0.58 -1.46
C ASP A 127 19.72 0.06 -2.81
N GLN A 128 20.22 0.96 -3.68
CA GLN A 128 20.92 0.55 -4.90
C GLN A 128 22.21 -0.25 -4.56
N ASN A 129 22.58 -0.28 -3.28
CA ASN A 129 23.70 -1.03 -2.76
C ASN A 129 23.41 -2.53 -2.59
N HIS A 130 22.28 -3.12 -3.02
CA HIS A 130 22.19 -4.60 -3.00
C HIS A 130 23.27 -5.29 -3.83
N GLN A 131 23.74 -4.68 -4.93
CA GLN A 131 24.86 -5.22 -5.71
C GLN A 131 26.22 -4.82 -5.14
N HIS A 132 26.37 -3.56 -4.73
CA HIS A 132 27.64 -3.05 -4.19
C HIS A 132 27.91 -3.51 -2.76
N HIS A 133 26.91 -3.79 -1.92
CA HIS A 133 27.08 -4.34 -0.57
C HIS A 133 27.48 -5.81 -0.64
N VAL A 134 27.01 -6.57 -1.63
CA VAL A 134 27.48 -7.95 -1.86
C VAL A 134 28.93 -7.92 -2.38
N GLU A 135 29.26 -7.05 -3.35
CA GLU A 135 30.66 -6.90 -3.80
C GLU A 135 31.60 -6.35 -2.71
N PHE A 136 31.13 -5.40 -1.91
CA PHE A 136 31.88 -4.82 -0.79
C PHE A 136 32.05 -5.84 0.33
N THR A 137 30.99 -6.56 0.72
CA THR A 137 31.09 -7.61 1.74
C THR A 137 31.98 -8.77 1.26
N LEU A 138 31.93 -9.17 -0.01
CA LEU A 138 32.81 -10.19 -0.59
C LEU A 138 34.28 -9.73 -0.68
N GLN A 139 34.55 -8.48 -1.09
CA GLN A 139 35.94 -7.97 -1.16
C GLN A 139 36.59 -7.77 0.21
N PHE A 140 35.79 -7.50 1.25
CA PHE A 140 36.28 -7.32 2.61
C PHE A 140 36.14 -8.56 3.50
N LEU A 141 35.60 -9.68 2.99
CA LEU A 141 35.56 -10.98 3.68
C LEU A 141 36.98 -11.55 3.82
N ARG A 142 37.68 -11.17 4.89
CA ARG A 142 38.98 -11.78 5.24
C ARG A 142 38.74 -12.99 6.12
N GLN A 143 39.44 -14.10 5.82
CA GLN A 143 39.47 -15.27 6.69
C GLN A 143 40.13 -14.91 8.03
N THR A 144 39.32 -14.54 9.02
CA THR A 144 39.74 -14.23 10.39
C THR A 144 39.42 -15.37 11.37
N GLY A 145 38.79 -16.44 10.89
CA GLY A 145 38.40 -17.63 11.66
C GLY A 145 38.68 -18.95 10.94
N THR A 146 38.04 -20.03 11.40
CA THR A 146 38.16 -21.38 10.83
C THR A 146 37.62 -21.44 9.41
N VAL A 147 38.18 -22.29 8.55
CA VAL A 147 37.71 -22.49 7.16
C VAL A 147 36.21 -22.80 7.08
N PHE A 148 35.69 -23.52 8.08
CA PHE A 148 34.27 -23.85 8.20
C PHE A 148 33.37 -22.61 8.36
N ASP A 149 33.74 -21.70 9.26
CA ASP A 149 32.97 -20.47 9.53
C ASP A 149 32.96 -19.55 8.31
N PHE A 150 34.12 -19.43 7.65
CA PHE A 150 34.26 -18.68 6.39
C PHE A 150 33.39 -19.28 5.27
N THR A 151 33.36 -20.60 5.14
CA THR A 151 32.58 -21.28 4.08
C THR A 151 31.07 -21.19 4.35
N GLN A 152 30.64 -21.27 5.61
CA GLN A 152 29.26 -21.05 6.02
C GLN A 152 28.80 -19.61 5.71
N GLU A 153 29.64 -18.62 5.99
CA GLU A 153 29.36 -17.21 5.72
C GLU A 153 29.33 -16.92 4.21
N LEU A 154 30.24 -17.51 3.42
CA LEU A 154 30.21 -17.41 1.95
C LEU A 154 28.92 -18.01 1.35
N ASN A 155 28.51 -19.19 1.83
CA ASN A 155 27.32 -19.89 1.32
C ASN A 155 26.01 -19.16 1.65
N SER A 156 25.92 -18.50 2.81
CA SER A 156 24.73 -17.71 3.18
C SER A 156 24.52 -16.51 2.24
N HIS A 157 25.62 -15.93 1.71
CA HIS A 157 25.58 -14.85 0.74
C HIS A 157 25.34 -15.32 -0.72
N ALA A 158 25.78 -16.54 -1.08
CA ALA A 158 25.58 -17.10 -2.42
C ALA A 158 24.14 -17.58 -2.69
N SER A 159 23.40 -17.98 -1.66
CA SER A 159 22.07 -18.59 -1.80
C SER A 159 20.94 -17.62 -2.21
N THR A 160 21.22 -16.32 -2.32
CA THR A 160 20.23 -15.32 -2.79
C THR A 160 20.18 -15.19 -4.32
N GLN A 161 21.07 -15.86 -5.04
CA GLN A 161 20.96 -15.98 -6.50
C GLN A 161 20.17 -17.23 -6.87
N HIS A 162 18.95 -17.04 -7.38
CA HIS A 162 18.23 -18.11 -8.08
C HIS A 162 19.10 -18.67 -9.22
N PRO A 163 19.20 -20.00 -9.41
CA PRO A 163 19.98 -20.55 -10.51
C PRO A 163 19.32 -20.20 -11.84
N VAL A 164 20.09 -19.57 -12.73
CA VAL A 164 19.74 -19.46 -14.14
C VAL A 164 19.58 -20.89 -14.69
N HIS A 165 18.34 -21.23 -15.06
CA HIS A 165 18.01 -22.49 -15.71
C HIS A 165 18.64 -22.49 -17.11
N LEU A 166 19.78 -23.17 -17.27
CA LEU A 166 20.33 -23.49 -18.59
C LEU A 166 19.43 -24.55 -19.25
N PRO A 167 18.98 -24.36 -20.51
CA PRO A 167 18.22 -25.38 -21.22
C PRO A 167 19.11 -26.57 -21.61
N PRO A 168 18.57 -27.80 -21.62
CA PRO A 168 19.32 -29.01 -21.94
C PRO A 168 19.22 -29.29 -23.44
N ASP A 169 20.06 -28.67 -24.24
CA ASP A 169 20.25 -29.11 -25.62
C ASP A 169 21.71 -28.87 -26.01
N TYR A 170 22.53 -29.90 -25.86
CA TYR A 170 23.58 -30.32 -26.81
C TYR A 170 24.18 -31.62 -26.25
N ALA A 171 23.49 -32.72 -26.53
CA ALA A 171 24.09 -34.05 -26.55
C ALA A 171 24.35 -34.43 -28.02
N SER A 172 25.44 -35.19 -28.24
CA SER A 172 25.95 -35.71 -29.52
C SER A 172 26.78 -34.68 -30.31
N ASP A 173 28.07 -34.86 -30.57
CA ASP A 173 28.68 -36.05 -31.17
C ASP A 173 30.05 -36.45 -30.59
N GLY A 174 30.33 -37.75 -30.71
CA GLY A 174 31.56 -38.43 -30.29
C GLY A 174 32.77 -38.20 -31.21
N PRO A 175 33.87 -38.95 -30.99
CA PRO A 175 35.22 -38.49 -31.28
C PRO A 175 35.69 -38.87 -32.68
N GLU A 176 36.34 -37.94 -33.38
CA GLU A 176 37.07 -38.23 -34.62
C GLU A 176 38.57 -37.93 -34.46
N SER A 177 39.32 -39.04 -34.48
CA SER A 177 40.74 -39.30 -34.72
C SER A 177 41.74 -38.14 -34.91
N SER A 178 42.85 -38.29 -34.17
CA SER A 178 44.20 -37.75 -34.45
C SER A 178 44.63 -37.82 -35.92
N PRO A 179 45.58 -36.96 -36.29
CA PRO A 179 46.78 -37.46 -36.92
C PRO A 179 48.07 -37.01 -36.24
N GLU A 180 49.07 -37.87 -36.44
CA GLU A 180 50.46 -37.82 -36.02
C GLU A 180 51.21 -36.57 -36.53
N ASN A 181 52.11 -36.04 -35.70
CA ASN A 181 53.51 -35.73 -36.04
C ASN A 181 54.34 -35.60 -34.76
#